data_AF-B9TDJ0-F1
#
_entry.id   AF-B9TDJ0-F1
#
_cell.length_a   1.000
_cell.length_b   1.000
_cell.length_c   1.000
_cell.angle_alpha   90.00
_cell.angle_beta   90.00
_cell.angle_gamma   90.00
#
_symmetry.space_group_name_H-M   'P 1'
#
loop_
_entity.id
_entity.type
_entity.pdbx_description
1 polymer ?
#
loop_
_entity_poly.entity_id
_entity_poly.type
_entity_poly.pdbx_seq_one_letter_code
_entity_poly.pdbx_strand_id
1 'polypeptide(L)'
;ILSNGRTFAHRPFAEDYAAINHPDLTVGIPLYSDDASTHDYIVQAKGAFDETVRGILNLKELGQKVEIRVVLHALSIGTLESLANFIARNLTFVDHVALMGLEITGFTRANIDALWIDQFSYKDILSRAVGVLEAYGIPLSVYNHQLCLVNDDVLRAYRRSISDWKNEYVDACDPCERKHECGGFFSSAVQHRYSEHIRPFVSEHAS
;
A
#
# COMPACT_ATOMS: atom_id res chain seq x y z
N ILE A 1 11.65 0.15 9.82
CA ILE A 1 11.98 1.59 9.66
C ILE A 1 11.24 2.11 8.45
N LEU A 2 10.54 3.25 8.56
CA LEU A 2 9.97 3.93 7.40
C LEU A 2 10.99 4.95 6.88
N SER A 3 11.29 4.90 5.58
CA SER A 3 12.25 5.80 4.92
C SER A 3 11.79 6.07 3.50
N ASN A 4 12.16 7.22 2.92
CA ASN A 4 11.95 7.46 1.49
C ASN A 4 12.93 6.67 0.60
N GLY A 5 13.91 5.96 1.18
CA GLY A 5 14.86 5.12 0.43
C GLY A 5 16.02 5.89 -0.21
N ARG A 6 15.90 7.21 -0.39
CA ARG A 6 16.78 8.00 -1.27
C ARG A 6 18.23 8.08 -0.79
N THR A 7 18.46 8.26 0.51
CA THR A 7 19.82 8.34 1.07
C THR A 7 20.61 7.04 0.88
N PHE A 8 19.93 5.90 0.76
CA PHE A 8 20.58 4.62 0.47
C PHE A 8 21.16 4.55 -0.95
N ALA A 9 20.83 5.48 -1.85
CA ALA A 9 21.52 5.62 -3.13
C ALA A 9 23.01 5.95 -2.95
N HIS A 10 23.38 6.60 -1.84
CA HIS A 10 24.77 6.82 -1.45
C HIS A 10 25.33 5.56 -0.79
N ARG A 11 26.16 4.82 -1.53
CA ARG A 11 26.64 3.49 -1.13
C ARG A 11 27.27 3.43 0.28
N PRO A 12 28.17 4.35 0.68
CA PRO A 12 28.74 4.31 2.04
C PRO A 12 27.67 4.40 3.14
N PHE A 13 26.60 5.17 2.93
CA PHE A 13 25.50 5.24 3.90
C PHE A 13 24.73 3.92 4.02
N ALA A 14 24.52 3.23 2.89
CA ALA A 14 23.88 1.92 2.90
C ALA A 14 24.75 0.86 3.59
N GLU A 15 26.08 0.94 3.42
CA GLU A 15 27.05 0.06 4.09
C GLU A 15 27.07 0.30 5.60
N ASP A 16 27.10 1.55 6.05
CA ASP A 16 27.02 1.91 7.47
C ASP A 16 25.71 1.40 8.11
N TYR A 17 24.58 1.53 7.40
CA TYR A 17 23.31 0.97 7.84
C TYR A 17 23.36 -0.56 7.93
N ALA A 18 23.85 -1.23 6.88
CA ALA A 18 23.93 -2.68 6.82
C ALA A 18 24.87 -3.28 7.88
N ALA A 19 25.92 -2.55 8.28
CA ALA A 19 26.85 -2.96 9.32
C ALA A 19 26.19 -3.11 10.71
N ILE A 20 25.03 -2.48 10.93
CA ILE A 20 24.23 -2.69 12.16
C ILE A 20 23.73 -4.15 12.22
N ASN A 21 23.42 -4.75 11.07
CA ASN A 21 23.04 -6.15 10.89
C ASN A 21 21.99 -6.66 11.89
N HIS A 22 20.99 -5.83 12.20
CA HIS A 22 19.93 -6.22 13.13
C HIS A 22 18.89 -7.10 12.41
N PRO A 23 18.61 -8.34 12.88
CA PRO A 23 17.87 -9.35 12.13
C PRO A 23 16.39 -8.99 11.85
N ASP A 24 15.82 -8.14 12.70
CA ASP A 24 14.40 -7.73 12.64
C ASP A 24 14.16 -6.39 11.95
N LEU A 25 15.18 -5.79 11.33
CA LEU A 25 14.98 -4.53 10.61
C LEU A 25 14.54 -4.78 9.16
N THR A 26 13.41 -4.15 8.81
CA THR A 26 12.95 -3.98 7.43
C THR A 26 12.84 -2.49 7.13
N VAL A 27 13.34 -2.06 5.97
CA VAL A 27 13.17 -0.69 5.47
C VAL A 27 11.93 -0.64 4.58
N GLY A 28 10.89 0.04 5.06
CA GLY A 28 9.69 0.32 4.29
C GLY A 28 9.90 1.57 3.43
N ILE A 29 9.88 1.40 2.11
CA ILE A 29 10.24 2.41 1.11
C ILE A 29 9.03 2.69 0.19
N PRO A 30 8.57 3.95 0.07
CA PRO A 30 7.49 4.29 -0.84
C PRO A 30 7.96 4.25 -2.30
N LEU A 31 7.18 3.62 -3.17
CA LEU A 31 7.36 3.65 -4.62
C LEU A 31 5.99 3.73 -5.28
N TYR A 32 5.67 4.87 -5.91
CA TYR A 32 4.31 5.18 -6.36
C TYR A 32 4.02 5.00 -7.86
N SER A 33 5.05 4.82 -8.70
CA SER A 33 4.90 4.66 -10.15
C SER A 33 6.17 4.05 -10.74
N ASP A 34 6.06 3.35 -11.86
CA ASP A 34 7.18 2.95 -12.73
C ASP A 34 7.66 4.08 -13.65
N ASP A 35 6.87 5.14 -13.81
CA ASP A 35 7.27 6.37 -14.47
C ASP A 35 7.89 7.35 -13.46
N ALA A 36 9.15 7.74 -13.72
CA ALA A 36 9.92 8.62 -12.86
C ALA A 36 9.25 9.99 -12.66
N SER A 37 8.64 10.55 -13.70
CA SER A 37 8.02 11.88 -13.63
C SER A 37 6.79 11.87 -12.70
N THR A 38 5.97 10.83 -12.79
CA THR A 38 4.80 10.60 -11.95
C THR A 38 5.22 10.34 -10.51
N HIS A 39 6.22 9.48 -10.29
CA HIS A 39 6.75 9.21 -8.96
C HIS A 39 7.24 10.50 -8.29
N ASP A 40 8.12 11.23 -8.96
CA ASP A 40 8.72 12.47 -8.46
C ASP A 40 7.68 13.56 -8.19
N TYR A 41 6.63 13.61 -9.03
CA TYR A 41 5.48 14.47 -8.79
C TYR A 41 4.73 14.08 -7.52
N ILE A 42 4.41 12.80 -7.31
CA ILE A 42 3.69 12.35 -6.11
C ILE A 42 4.49 12.66 -4.84
N VAL A 43 5.80 12.42 -4.85
CA VAL A 43 6.67 12.68 -3.69
C VAL A 43 7.21 14.11 -3.60
N GLN A 44 6.84 14.98 -4.55
CA GLN A 44 7.28 16.38 -4.65
C GLN A 44 8.81 16.54 -4.61
N ALA A 45 9.54 15.65 -5.28
CA ALA A 45 11.00 15.67 -5.31
C ALA A 45 11.55 15.13 -6.64
N LYS A 46 12.23 16.00 -7.39
CA LYS A 46 12.91 15.63 -8.64
C LYS A 46 14.10 14.68 -8.39
N GLY A 47 14.23 13.66 -9.22
CA GLY A 47 15.24 12.61 -9.13
C GLY A 47 14.92 11.55 -8.07
N ALA A 48 13.77 11.63 -7.41
CA ALA A 48 13.45 10.74 -6.29
C ALA A 48 13.27 9.29 -6.75
N PHE A 49 12.70 9.05 -7.93
CA PHE A 49 12.54 7.71 -8.48
C PHE A 49 13.89 6.98 -8.60
N ASP A 50 14.85 7.60 -9.30
CA ASP A 50 16.17 7.02 -9.54
C ASP A 50 16.93 6.76 -8.24
N GLU A 51 16.88 7.72 -7.30
CA GLU A 51 17.49 7.59 -5.98
C GLU A 51 16.82 6.48 -5.16
N THR A 52 15.50 6.38 -5.21
CA THR A 52 14.73 5.37 -4.46
C THR A 52 15.03 3.97 -4.98
N VAL A 53 14.97 3.77 -6.30
CA VAL A 53 15.30 2.48 -6.93
C VAL A 53 16.75 2.10 -6.65
N ARG A 54 17.70 3.03 -6.80
CA ARG A 54 19.11 2.78 -6.47
C ARG A 54 19.30 2.45 -4.98
N GLY A 55 18.56 3.10 -4.10
CA GLY A 55 18.56 2.80 -2.68
C GLY A 55 18.06 1.39 -2.36
N ILE A 56 16.98 0.96 -3.01
CA ILE A 56 16.46 -0.41 -2.91
C ILE A 56 17.54 -1.41 -3.37
N LEU A 57 18.17 -1.17 -4.53
CA LEU A 57 19.22 -2.04 -5.06
C LEU A 57 20.40 -2.17 -4.07
N ASN A 58 20.92 -1.05 -3.58
CA ASN A 58 22.03 -1.06 -2.62
C ASN A 58 21.68 -1.82 -1.33
N LEU A 59 20.48 -1.61 -0.77
CA LEU A 59 20.03 -2.34 0.42
C LEU A 59 19.96 -3.85 0.17
N LYS A 60 19.42 -4.25 -0.98
CA LYS A 60 19.26 -5.67 -1.33
C LYS A 60 20.59 -6.34 -1.65
N GLU A 61 21.53 -5.66 -2.30
CA GLU A 61 22.91 -6.12 -2.48
C GLU A 61 23.63 -6.36 -1.14
N LEU A 62 23.31 -5.55 -0.13
CA LEU A 62 23.86 -5.67 1.23
C LEU A 62 23.04 -6.60 2.13
N GLY A 63 22.12 -7.40 1.56
CA GLY A 63 21.34 -8.40 2.29
C GLY A 63 20.28 -7.83 3.25
N GLN A 64 19.94 -6.54 3.14
CA GLN A 64 18.96 -5.89 4.00
C GLN A 64 17.53 -6.20 3.52
N LYS A 65 16.57 -6.20 4.46
CA LYS A 65 15.15 -6.42 4.13
C LYS A 65 14.49 -5.12 3.66
N VAL A 66 13.74 -5.20 2.57
CA VAL A 66 13.01 -4.07 1.97
C VAL A 66 11.55 -4.45 1.79
N GLU A 67 10.67 -3.58 2.29
CA GLU A 67 9.23 -3.59 1.99
C GLU A 67 8.94 -2.40 1.05
N ILE A 68 8.44 -2.66 -0.15
CA ILE A 68 7.91 -1.59 -1.01
C ILE A 68 6.51 -1.23 -0.51
N ARG A 69 6.25 0.06 -0.32
CA ARG A 69 4.98 0.57 0.19
C ARG A 69 4.32 1.45 -0.87
N VAL A 70 3.06 1.18 -1.17
CA VAL A 70 2.30 1.95 -2.15
C VAL A 70 1.01 2.42 -1.49
N VAL A 71 0.89 3.72 -1.23
CA VAL A 71 -0.39 4.31 -0.79
C VAL A 71 -1.25 4.54 -2.03
N LEU A 72 -2.44 3.97 -2.03
CA LEU A 72 -3.39 4.01 -3.13
C LEU A 72 -4.26 5.26 -2.99
N HIS A 73 -4.11 6.18 -3.94
CA HIS A 73 -4.83 7.45 -4.02
C HIS A 73 -5.00 7.83 -5.50
N ALA A 74 -5.76 8.89 -5.80
CA ALA A 74 -6.13 9.28 -7.15
C ALA A 74 -4.92 9.44 -8.11
N LEU A 75 -3.79 9.95 -7.59
CA LEU A 75 -2.56 10.10 -8.39
C LEU A 75 -1.75 8.81 -8.60
N SER A 76 -1.85 7.81 -7.71
CA SER A 76 -1.06 6.57 -7.80
C SER A 76 -1.81 5.45 -8.51
N ILE A 77 -3.14 5.46 -8.46
CA ILE A 77 -3.95 4.33 -8.93
C ILE A 77 -3.81 4.06 -10.42
N GLY A 78 -3.64 5.11 -11.23
CA GLY A 78 -3.51 5.00 -12.70
C GLY A 78 -2.26 4.25 -13.15
N THR A 79 -1.23 4.17 -12.31
CA THR A 79 0.04 3.50 -12.60
C THR A 79 0.23 2.22 -11.78
N LEU A 80 -0.76 1.82 -10.96
CA LEU A 80 -0.60 0.69 -10.04
C LEU A 80 -0.29 -0.62 -10.76
N GLU A 81 -0.96 -0.89 -11.89
CA GLU A 81 -0.75 -2.11 -12.67
C GLU A 81 0.61 -2.11 -13.39
N SER A 82 1.05 -0.98 -13.94
CA SER A 82 2.37 -0.86 -14.57
C SER A 82 3.48 -0.93 -13.52
N LEU A 83 3.29 -0.33 -12.35
CA LEU A 83 4.17 -0.47 -11.19
C LEU A 83 4.29 -1.92 -10.73
N ALA A 84 3.18 -2.66 -10.62
CA ALA A 84 3.22 -4.08 -10.25
C ALA A 84 4.05 -4.89 -11.26
N ASN A 85 3.89 -4.63 -12.56
CA ASN A 85 4.71 -5.24 -13.61
C ASN A 85 6.19 -4.84 -13.51
N PHE A 86 6.47 -3.58 -13.19
CA PHE A 86 7.84 -3.10 -12.98
C PHE A 86 8.52 -3.81 -11.82
N ILE A 87 7.84 -3.92 -10.68
CA ILE A 87 8.35 -4.66 -9.50
C ILE A 87 8.56 -6.14 -9.86
N ALA A 88 7.59 -6.77 -10.51
CA ALA A 88 7.66 -8.16 -10.95
C ALA A 88 8.80 -8.46 -11.95
N ARG A 89 9.28 -7.47 -12.69
CA ARG A 89 10.38 -7.64 -13.65
C ARG A 89 11.74 -7.25 -13.11
N ASN A 90 11.79 -6.27 -12.21
CA ASN A 90 13.05 -5.61 -11.85
C ASN A 90 13.39 -5.73 -10.36
N LEU A 91 12.41 -5.99 -9.50
CA LEU A 91 12.56 -5.91 -8.04
C LEU A 91 12.00 -7.17 -7.35
N THR A 92 12.00 -8.33 -8.01
CA THR A 92 11.46 -9.60 -7.46
C THR A 92 12.12 -10.07 -6.17
N PHE A 93 13.31 -9.54 -5.86
CA PHE A 93 14.08 -9.83 -4.67
C PHE A 93 13.68 -9.02 -3.43
N VAL A 94 12.70 -8.11 -3.52
CA VAL A 94 12.18 -7.41 -2.33
C VAL A 94 11.42 -8.39 -1.43
N ASP A 95 11.42 -8.11 -0.13
CA ASP A 95 10.90 -9.03 0.87
C ASP A 95 9.38 -8.94 1.00
N HIS A 96 8.80 -7.78 0.65
CA HIS A 96 7.37 -7.57 0.72
C HIS A 96 6.91 -6.36 -0.12
N VAL A 97 5.66 -6.42 -0.63
CA VAL A 97 4.94 -5.29 -1.21
C VAL A 97 3.64 -5.02 -0.42
N ALA A 98 3.53 -3.83 0.17
CA ALA A 98 2.35 -3.38 0.88
C ALA A 98 1.54 -2.39 0.02
N LEU A 99 0.37 -2.82 -0.44
CA LEU A 99 -0.61 -1.98 -1.14
C LEU A 99 -1.62 -1.45 -0.13
N MET A 100 -1.64 -0.14 0.11
CA MET A 100 -2.32 0.43 1.27
C MET A 100 -3.38 1.45 0.88
N GLY A 101 -4.59 1.30 1.39
CA GLY A 101 -5.61 2.35 1.32
C GLY A 101 -5.15 3.63 2.05
N LEU A 102 -5.64 4.77 1.55
CA LEU A 102 -5.30 6.11 2.02
C LEU A 102 -5.81 6.40 3.44
N GLU A 103 -4.91 6.78 4.34
CA GLU A 103 -5.26 7.39 5.65
C GLU A 103 -5.39 8.91 5.48
N ILE A 104 -6.50 9.50 5.93
CA ILE A 104 -6.78 10.94 5.77
C ILE A 104 -6.14 11.74 6.91
N THR A 105 -4.82 11.84 6.90
CA THR A 105 -4.05 12.59 7.92
C THR A 105 -2.99 13.48 7.27
N GLY A 106 -2.46 14.45 8.02
CA GLY A 106 -1.36 15.31 7.58
C GLY A 106 -1.59 15.96 6.22
N PHE A 107 -0.68 15.71 5.28
CA PHE A 107 -0.70 16.23 3.90
C PHE A 107 -2.00 15.86 3.15
N THR A 108 -2.53 14.66 3.38
CA THR A 108 -3.76 14.20 2.72
C THR A 108 -4.96 15.03 3.11
N ARG A 109 -5.06 15.43 4.39
CA ARG A 109 -6.20 16.23 4.87
C ARG A 109 -6.32 17.58 4.17
N ALA A 110 -5.19 18.22 3.85
CA ALA A 110 -5.18 19.49 3.13
C ALA A 110 -5.45 19.34 1.62
N ASN A 111 -5.32 18.13 1.07
CA ASN A 111 -5.38 17.85 -0.37
C ASN A 111 -6.38 16.73 -0.69
N ILE A 112 -7.42 16.58 0.13
CA ILE A 112 -8.35 15.43 0.05
C ILE A 112 -9.02 15.33 -1.32
N ASP A 113 -9.40 16.45 -1.93
CA ASP A 113 -10.08 16.45 -3.24
C ASP A 113 -9.18 15.98 -4.38
N ALA A 114 -7.86 16.20 -4.24
CA ALA A 114 -6.87 15.79 -5.23
C ALA A 114 -6.39 14.35 -5.04
N LEU A 115 -6.49 13.81 -3.82
CA LEU A 115 -5.91 12.51 -3.46
C LEU A 115 -6.97 11.43 -3.21
N TRP A 116 -8.12 11.78 -2.67
CA TRP A 116 -9.13 10.79 -2.32
C TRP A 116 -9.72 10.15 -3.58
N ILE A 117 -9.83 8.83 -3.54
CA ILE A 117 -10.52 8.03 -4.55
C ILE A 117 -11.25 6.90 -3.82
N ASP A 118 -12.46 6.58 -4.30
CA ASP A 118 -13.27 5.52 -3.71
C ASP A 118 -12.61 4.15 -3.95
N GLN A 119 -12.43 3.35 -2.89
CA GLN A 119 -11.87 2.00 -3.02
C GLN A 119 -12.69 1.12 -3.95
N PHE A 120 -14.02 1.32 -3.97
CA PHE A 120 -14.90 0.61 -4.87
C PHE A 120 -14.58 0.86 -6.34
N SER A 121 -14.15 2.08 -6.70
CA SER A 121 -13.91 2.44 -8.11
C SER A 121 -12.60 1.86 -8.66
N TYR A 122 -11.68 1.42 -7.81
CA TYR A 122 -10.38 0.89 -8.24
C TYR A 122 -10.11 -0.56 -7.87
N LYS A 123 -11.07 -1.25 -7.24
CA LYS A 123 -10.93 -2.65 -6.81
C LYS A 123 -10.44 -3.59 -7.91
N ASP A 124 -10.84 -3.37 -9.18
CA ASP A 124 -10.40 -4.18 -10.31
C ASP A 124 -8.93 -3.89 -10.70
N ILE A 125 -8.47 -2.65 -10.55
CA ILE A 125 -7.06 -2.28 -10.75
C ILE A 125 -6.21 -2.93 -9.66
N LEU A 126 -6.68 -2.85 -8.40
CA LEU A 126 -6.04 -3.52 -7.27
C LEU A 126 -5.93 -5.03 -7.51
N SER A 127 -7.00 -5.67 -7.98
CA SER A 127 -7.06 -7.10 -8.30
C SER A 127 -6.00 -7.50 -9.34
N ARG A 128 -5.88 -6.72 -10.43
CA ARG A 128 -4.86 -6.98 -11.45
C ARG A 128 -3.44 -6.82 -10.92
N ALA A 129 -3.18 -5.78 -10.12
CA ALA A 129 -1.87 -5.57 -9.50
C ALA A 129 -1.50 -6.70 -8.52
N VAL A 130 -2.45 -7.13 -7.69
CA VAL A 130 -2.31 -8.29 -6.80
C VAL A 130 -2.00 -9.55 -7.61
N GLY A 131 -2.77 -9.82 -8.67
CA GLY A 131 -2.57 -10.98 -9.55
C GLY A 131 -1.19 -11.01 -10.20
N VAL A 132 -0.66 -9.86 -10.64
CA VAL A 132 0.71 -9.76 -11.18
C VAL A 132 1.75 -10.12 -10.11
N LEU A 133 1.66 -9.53 -8.92
CA LEU A 133 2.63 -9.79 -7.84
C LEU A 133 2.57 -11.25 -7.36
N GLU A 134 1.37 -11.81 -7.20
CA GLU A 134 1.19 -13.22 -6.84
C GLU A 134 1.75 -14.17 -7.91
N ALA A 135 1.53 -13.89 -9.19
CA ALA A 135 2.01 -14.72 -10.29
C ALA A 135 3.54 -14.82 -10.34
N TYR A 136 4.24 -13.79 -9.87
CA TYR A 136 5.71 -13.76 -9.76
C TYR A 136 6.22 -14.21 -8.38
N GLY A 137 5.33 -14.66 -7.50
CA GLY A 137 5.69 -15.16 -6.16
C GLY A 137 6.20 -14.08 -5.21
N ILE A 138 5.88 -12.80 -5.47
CA ILE A 138 6.31 -11.70 -4.61
C ILE A 138 5.39 -11.65 -3.38
N PRO A 139 5.94 -11.72 -2.14
CA PRO A 139 5.14 -11.58 -0.94
C PRO A 139 4.45 -10.21 -0.91
N LEU A 140 3.14 -10.20 -0.68
CA LEU A 140 2.37 -8.96 -0.66
C LEU A 140 1.29 -8.97 0.41
N SER A 141 0.84 -7.77 0.76
CA SER A 141 -0.36 -7.55 1.56
C SER A 141 -1.16 -6.36 1.06
N VAL A 142 -2.49 -6.45 1.19
CA VAL A 142 -3.41 -5.32 1.02
C VAL A 142 -3.84 -4.83 2.40
N TYR A 143 -3.52 -3.56 2.69
CA TYR A 143 -3.73 -2.90 3.97
C TYR A 143 -4.79 -1.80 3.86
N ASN A 144 -5.44 -1.47 4.98
CA ASN A 144 -6.31 -0.30 5.13
C ASN A 144 -7.53 -0.25 4.17
N HIS A 145 -7.98 -1.41 3.71
CA HIS A 145 -9.18 -1.53 2.89
C HIS A 145 -10.34 -2.09 3.71
N GLN A 146 -11.57 -1.69 3.40
CA GLN A 146 -12.74 -2.38 3.90
C GLN A 146 -12.97 -3.67 3.11
N LEU A 147 -13.29 -4.76 3.80
CA LEU A 147 -13.43 -6.09 3.19
C LEU A 147 -14.48 -6.14 2.07
N CYS A 148 -15.56 -5.35 2.21
CA CYS A 148 -16.62 -5.28 1.20
C CYS A 148 -16.28 -4.43 -0.04
N LEU A 149 -15.09 -3.80 -0.06
CA LEU A 149 -14.61 -2.97 -1.16
C LEU A 149 -13.48 -3.60 -1.97
N VAL A 150 -13.07 -4.83 -1.63
CA VAL A 150 -12.09 -5.61 -2.40
C VAL A 150 -12.78 -6.76 -3.13
N ASN A 151 -12.18 -7.23 -4.23
CA ASN A 151 -12.66 -8.42 -4.92
C ASN A 151 -12.15 -9.70 -4.23
N ASP A 152 -12.81 -10.83 -4.49
CA ASP A 152 -12.53 -12.10 -3.81
C ASP A 152 -11.11 -12.63 -4.07
N ASP A 153 -10.54 -12.35 -5.24
CA ASP A 153 -9.18 -12.72 -5.61
C ASP A 153 -8.11 -11.98 -4.78
N VAL A 154 -8.45 -10.84 -4.18
CA VAL A 154 -7.56 -10.06 -3.29
C VAL A 154 -7.50 -10.65 -1.87
N LEU A 155 -8.46 -11.51 -1.48
CA LEU A 155 -8.62 -11.95 -0.09
C LEU A 155 -7.39 -12.68 0.49
N ARG A 156 -6.59 -13.35 -0.35
CA ARG A 156 -5.36 -14.03 0.10
C ARG A 156 -4.30 -13.03 0.57
N ALA A 157 -4.20 -11.88 -0.08
CA ALA A 157 -3.31 -10.78 0.27
C ALA A 157 -3.91 -9.85 1.34
N TYR A 158 -5.21 -9.87 1.56
CA TYR A 158 -5.89 -8.97 2.49
C TYR A 158 -5.45 -9.15 3.95
N ARG A 159 -5.23 -8.03 4.66
CA ARG A 159 -4.88 -8.05 6.10
C ARG A 159 -5.62 -6.96 6.87
N ARG A 160 -6.06 -7.31 8.08
CA ARG A 160 -6.59 -6.37 9.08
C ARG A 160 -5.44 -5.59 9.72
N SER A 161 -5.00 -4.52 9.05
CA SER A 161 -3.77 -3.79 9.40
C SER A 161 -3.97 -2.53 10.26
N ILE A 162 -5.21 -2.08 10.46
CA ILE A 162 -5.50 -0.90 11.27
C ILE A 162 -5.52 -1.30 12.74
N SER A 163 -4.70 -0.62 13.54
CA SER A 163 -4.62 -0.84 14.99
C SER A 163 -5.96 -0.60 15.68
N ASP A 164 -6.33 -1.45 16.65
CA ASP A 164 -7.64 -1.43 17.32
C ASP A 164 -8.05 -0.06 17.86
N TRP A 165 -7.12 0.71 18.42
CA TRP A 165 -7.40 2.04 18.98
C TRP A 165 -7.70 3.12 17.93
N LYS A 166 -7.42 2.88 16.65
CA LYS A 166 -7.75 3.75 15.50
C LYS A 166 -8.86 3.18 14.62
N ASN A 167 -9.34 1.98 14.93
CA ASN A 167 -10.21 1.22 14.05
C ASN A 167 -11.67 1.45 14.45
N GLU A 168 -12.43 2.02 13.53
CA GLU A 168 -13.85 2.29 13.67
C GLU A 168 -14.67 1.54 12.63
N TYR A 169 -15.97 1.45 12.87
CA TYR A 169 -16.95 0.92 11.92
C TYR A 169 -18.12 1.89 11.85
N VAL A 170 -18.61 2.13 10.64
CA VAL A 170 -19.79 2.97 10.39
C VAL A 170 -21.08 2.17 10.60
N ASP A 171 -22.20 2.85 10.79
CA ASP A 171 -23.53 2.23 11.07
C ASP A 171 -23.91 1.14 10.06
N ALA A 172 -23.56 1.31 8.77
CA ALA A 172 -23.80 0.32 7.73
C ALA A 172 -23.12 -1.05 7.98
N CYS A 173 -22.13 -1.10 8.87
CA CYS A 173 -21.42 -2.32 9.25
C CYS A 173 -22.07 -3.09 10.42
N ASP A 174 -23.09 -2.56 11.07
CA ASP A 174 -23.73 -3.20 12.24
C ASP A 174 -24.31 -4.60 11.96
N PRO A 175 -25.00 -4.85 10.82
CA PRO A 175 -25.49 -6.19 10.52
C PRO A 175 -24.43 -7.11 9.90
N CYS A 176 -23.17 -6.67 9.75
CA CYS A 176 -22.16 -7.42 8.99
C CYS A 176 -21.61 -8.64 9.75
N GLU A 177 -21.85 -9.84 9.24
CA GLU A 177 -21.40 -11.11 9.82
C GLU A 177 -19.87 -11.27 9.73
N ARG A 178 -19.25 -10.70 8.69
CA ARG A 178 -17.79 -10.75 8.46
C ARG A 178 -17.04 -9.54 9.03
N LYS A 179 -17.66 -8.78 9.94
CA LYS A 179 -17.03 -7.60 10.58
C LYS A 179 -15.68 -7.95 11.24
N HIS A 180 -15.58 -9.12 11.86
CA HIS A 180 -14.37 -9.61 12.52
C HIS A 180 -13.22 -9.96 11.54
N GLU A 181 -13.49 -10.07 10.24
CA GLU A 181 -12.48 -10.25 9.20
C GLU A 181 -12.06 -8.93 8.57
N CYS A 182 -12.81 -7.85 8.79
CA CYS A 182 -12.61 -6.57 8.13
C CYS A 182 -11.52 -5.73 8.80
N GLY A 183 -10.74 -5.02 7.98
CA GLY A 183 -9.74 -4.04 8.41
C GLY A 183 -10.37 -2.79 9.04
N GLY A 184 -11.66 -2.57 8.82
CA GLY A 184 -12.43 -1.43 9.34
C GLY A 184 -11.95 -0.11 8.77
N PHE A 185 -12.15 0.99 9.50
CA PHE A 185 -11.91 2.35 9.03
C PHE A 185 -10.92 3.05 9.98
N PHE A 186 -10.03 3.87 9.43
CA PHE A 186 -9.38 4.87 10.27
C PHE A 186 -10.42 5.86 10.79
N SER A 187 -10.33 6.27 12.06
CA SER A 187 -11.16 7.35 12.63
C SER A 187 -11.21 8.60 11.74
N SER A 188 -10.09 8.95 11.10
CA SER A 188 -10.02 10.08 10.17
C SER A 188 -10.85 9.89 8.89
N ALA A 189 -11.01 8.67 8.41
CA ALA A 189 -11.87 8.37 7.28
C ALA A 189 -13.36 8.52 7.66
N VAL A 190 -13.74 8.03 8.84
CA VAL A 190 -15.12 8.20 9.37
C VAL A 190 -15.48 9.67 9.52
N GLN A 191 -14.53 10.49 10.00
CA GLN A 191 -14.73 11.93 10.21
C GLN A 191 -14.73 12.78 8.93
N HIS A 192 -14.10 12.32 7.86
CA HIS A 192 -13.87 13.14 6.67
C HIS A 192 -14.54 12.58 5.43
N ARG A 193 -14.15 11.37 5.00
CA ARG A 193 -14.67 10.77 3.77
C ARG A 193 -14.37 9.27 3.71
N TYR A 194 -15.41 8.49 3.43
CA TYR A 194 -15.33 7.05 3.16
C TYR A 194 -16.23 6.69 1.97
N SER A 195 -16.11 5.46 1.48
CA SER A 195 -16.86 4.98 0.31
C SER A 195 -18.38 5.02 0.55
N GLU A 196 -19.16 5.38 -0.45
CA GLU A 196 -20.64 5.24 -0.41
C GLU A 196 -21.09 3.79 -0.69
N HIS A 197 -20.15 2.91 -1.05
CA HIS A 197 -20.42 1.52 -1.43
C HIS A 197 -20.21 0.51 -0.29
N ILE A 198 -20.19 0.97 0.97
CA ILE A 198 -20.09 0.06 2.12
C ILE A 198 -21.32 -0.84 2.17
N ARG A 199 -21.08 -2.15 2.07
CA ARG A 199 -22.12 -3.18 2.14
C ARG A 199 -21.78 -4.24 3.19
N PRO A 200 -22.71 -4.57 4.09
CA PRO A 200 -22.49 -5.67 5.04
C PRO A 200 -22.58 -7.02 4.32
N PHE A 201 -21.84 -8.00 4.82
CA PHE A 201 -22.05 -9.41 4.47
C PHE A 201 -23.14 -9.94 5.40
N VAL A 202 -24.31 -10.24 4.83
CA VAL A 202 -25.44 -10.84 5.54
C VAL A 202 -25.82 -12.13 4.82
N SER A 203 -26.10 -13.19 5.56
CA SER A 203 -26.64 -14.41 4.98
C SER A 203 -28.03 -14.11 4.42
N GLU A 204 -28.26 -14.38 3.13
CA GLU A 204 -29.63 -14.40 2.60
C GLU A 204 -30.37 -15.54 3.31
N HIS A 205 -31.26 -15.21 4.26
CA HIS A 205 -32.20 -16.19 4.75
C HIS A 205 -33.08 -16.60 3.56
N ALA A 206 -32.90 -17.84 3.10
CA ALA A 206 -33.76 -18.51 2.14
C ALA A 206 -35.22 -18.25 2.54
N SER A 207 -35.92 -17.49 1.69
CA SER A 207 -37.36 -17.28 1.78
C SER A 207 -38.09 -18.47 1.14
#